data_AF-A0A8T3X3B5-F1
#
_entry.id   AF-A0A8T3X3B5-F1
#
_cell.length_a   1.000
_cell.length_b   1.000
_cell.length_c   1.000
_cell.angle_alpha   90.00
_cell.angle_beta   90.00
_cell.angle_gamma   90.00
#
_symmetry.space_group_name_H-M   'P 1'
#
loop_
_entity.id
_entity.type
_entity.pdbx_description
1 polymer ?
#
loop_
_entity_poly.entity_id
_entity_poly.type
_entity_poly.pdbx_seq_one_letter_code
_entity_poly.pdbx_strand_id
1 'polypeptide(L)'
;MDRKIRVKAGWYIDIPGETSATTLIFENQLLNYKQAARYLSVSESYLRRLKGQGQIACVLVGSRAVRFRVSSLNRWIEKREMT
;
A
#
# COMPACT_ATOMS: atom_id res chain seq x y z
N MET A 1 43.02 -13.13 -13.75
CA MET A 1 42.37 -14.11 -12.86
C MET A 1 42.23 -13.47 -11.50
N ASP A 2 41.06 -12.93 -11.13
CA ASP A 2 40.78 -12.62 -9.72
C ASP A 2 39.27 -12.48 -9.46
N ARG A 3 38.77 -13.53 -8.79
CA ARG A 3 37.73 -13.67 -7.76
C ARG A 3 36.42 -12.86 -7.82
N LYS A 4 35.33 -13.63 -7.87
CA LYS A 4 33.92 -13.26 -7.61
C LYS A 4 33.73 -12.68 -6.19
N ILE A 5 32.99 -11.59 -6.08
CA ILE A 5 32.40 -11.10 -4.84
C ILE A 5 30.98 -11.67 -4.70
N ARG A 6 30.70 -12.34 -3.57
CA ARG A 6 29.37 -12.83 -3.20
C ARG A 6 28.74 -11.85 -2.23
N VAL A 7 27.71 -11.11 -2.68
CA VAL A 7 26.89 -10.29 -1.77
C VAL A 7 25.78 -11.13 -1.15
N LYS A 8 25.61 -10.94 0.15
CA LYS A 8 24.71 -11.65 1.07
C LYS A 8 23.66 -10.63 1.52
N ALA A 9 22.40 -11.05 1.54
CA ALA A 9 21.18 -10.26 1.83
C ALA A 9 20.64 -9.48 0.63
N GLY A 10 19.46 -9.92 0.17
CA GLY A 10 18.80 -9.42 -1.03
C GLY A 10 18.13 -8.07 -0.83
N TRP A 11 18.49 -7.15 -1.74
CA TRP A 11 17.75 -5.99 -2.27
C TRP A 11 17.59 -4.81 -1.28
N TYR A 12 18.04 -3.59 -1.56
CA TYR A 12 17.97 -2.83 -2.81
C TYR A 12 19.26 -2.03 -3.10
N ILE A 13 19.58 -1.87 -4.38
CA ILE A 13 20.46 -0.82 -4.91
C ILE A 13 19.57 0.36 -5.31
N ASP A 14 19.78 1.54 -4.72
CA ASP A 14 19.18 2.78 -5.20
C ASP A 14 19.78 3.13 -6.57
N ILE A 15 18.97 2.99 -7.63
CA ILE A 15 19.30 3.47 -8.97
C ILE A 15 18.59 4.83 -9.14
N PRO A 16 19.33 5.95 -9.28
CA PRO A 16 18.73 7.25 -9.50
C PRO A 16 18.32 7.36 -10.98
N GLY A 17 17.03 7.20 -11.28
CA GLY A 17 16.50 7.44 -12.63
C GLY A 17 15.16 6.78 -12.97
N GLU A 18 14.69 5.80 -12.19
CA GLU A 18 13.53 4.97 -12.56
C GLU A 18 12.42 4.94 -11.48
N THR A 19 12.49 5.86 -10.52
CA THR A 19 11.71 5.80 -9.27
C THR A 19 10.26 6.28 -9.41
N SER A 20 9.97 7.19 -10.36
CA SER A 20 8.62 7.78 -10.47
C SER A 20 7.58 6.80 -11.03
N ALA A 21 7.93 5.98 -12.04
CA ALA A 21 6.95 5.06 -12.64
C ALA A 21 6.53 3.95 -11.66
N THR A 22 7.49 3.35 -10.96
CA THR A 22 7.22 2.28 -9.98
C THR A 22 6.40 2.79 -8.80
N THR A 23 6.67 3.99 -8.31
CA THR A 23 5.91 4.63 -7.23
C THR A 23 4.46 4.88 -7.64
N LEU A 24 4.24 5.39 -8.86
CA LEU A 24 2.88 5.63 -9.39
C LEU A 24 2.10 4.32 -9.59
N ILE A 25 2.77 3.23 -9.99
CA ILE A 25 2.15 1.91 -10.10
C ILE A 25 1.73 1.41 -8.71
N PHE A 26 2.58 1.61 -7.69
CA PHE A 26 2.31 1.21 -6.33
C PHE A 26 1.14 1.98 -5.71
N GLU A 27 1.08 3.30 -5.89
CA GLU A 27 0.00 4.14 -5.34
C GLU A 27 -1.38 3.81 -5.92
N ASN A 28 -1.43 3.35 -7.17
CA ASN A 28 -2.64 2.92 -7.85
C ASN A 28 -3.03 1.46 -7.58
N GLN A 29 -2.22 0.73 -6.80
CA GLN A 29 -2.51 -0.65 -6.45
C GLN A 29 -3.80 -0.76 -5.62
N LEU A 30 -4.63 -1.75 -5.99
CA LEU A 30 -5.91 -2.02 -5.34
C LEU A 30 -5.80 -3.19 -4.36
N LEU A 31 -5.81 -2.87 -3.07
CA LEU A 31 -5.73 -3.83 -1.98
C LEU A 31 -7.13 -4.34 -1.61
N ASN A 32 -7.24 -5.63 -1.28
CA ASN A 32 -8.43 -6.18 -0.64
C ASN A 32 -8.44 -5.86 0.87
N TYR A 33 -9.50 -6.23 1.59
CA TYR A 33 -9.62 -5.99 3.04
C TYR A 33 -8.42 -6.51 3.85
N LYS A 34 -8.00 -7.76 3.62
CA LYS A 34 -6.89 -8.39 4.35
C LYS A 34 -5.57 -7.67 4.11
N GLN A 35 -5.31 -7.29 2.85
CA GLN A 35 -4.11 -6.54 2.47
C GLN A 35 -4.13 -5.11 3.03
N ALA A 36 -5.25 -4.41 2.93
CA ALA A 36 -5.40 -3.05 3.44
C ALA A 36 -5.30 -3.00 4.97
N ALA A 37 -5.88 -3.98 5.68
CA ALA A 37 -5.78 -4.08 7.12
C ALA A 37 -4.32 -4.29 7.57
N ARG A 38 -3.58 -5.17 6.88
CA ARG A 38 -2.14 -5.36 7.10
C ARG A 38 -1.34 -4.09 6.79
N TYR A 39 -1.65 -3.41 5.68
CA TYR A 39 -0.98 -2.19 5.27
C TYR A 39 -1.12 -1.09 6.32
N LEU A 40 -2.33 -0.89 6.84
CA LEU A 40 -2.61 0.07 7.90
C LEU A 40 -2.20 -0.40 9.31
N SER A 41 -1.74 -1.65 9.45
CA SER A 41 -1.50 -2.30 10.76
C SER A 41 -2.71 -2.24 11.70
N VAL A 42 -3.92 -2.45 11.17
CA VAL A 42 -5.18 -2.48 11.94
C VAL A 42 -5.91 -3.82 11.75
N SER A 43 -6.91 -4.09 12.58
CA SER A 43 -7.76 -5.27 12.41
C SER A 43 -8.74 -5.11 11.24
N GLU A 44 -9.09 -6.21 10.57
CA GLU A 44 -10.07 -6.21 9.48
C GLU A 44 -11.45 -5.69 9.94
N SER A 45 -11.86 -6.04 11.17
CA SER A 45 -13.12 -5.58 11.77
C SER A 45 -13.13 -4.07 11.94
N TYR A 46 -12.01 -3.48 12.38
CA TYR A 46 -11.85 -2.03 12.48
C TYR A 46 -11.93 -1.36 11.11
N LEU A 47 -11.26 -1.91 10.10
CA LEU A 47 -11.32 -1.41 8.72
C LEU A 47 -12.75 -1.48 8.14
N ARG A 48 -13.52 -2.53 8.44
CA ARG A 48 -14.94 -2.61 8.06
C ARG A 48 -15.78 -1.53 8.73
N ARG A 49 -15.53 -1.25 10.01
CA ARG A 49 -16.19 -0.17 10.74
C ARG A 49 -15.89 1.19 10.12
N LEU A 50 -14.62 1.49 9.85
CA LEU A 50 -14.19 2.73 9.18
C LEU A 50 -14.88 2.90 7.82
N LYS A 51 -14.97 1.83 7.02
CA LYS A 51 -15.68 1.83 5.75
C LYS A 51 -17.17 2.09 5.95
N GLY A 52 -17.80 1.45 6.94
CA GLY A 52 -19.22 1.63 7.26
C GLY A 52 -19.55 3.07 7.68
N GLN A 53 -18.62 3.74 8.34
CA GLN A 53 -18.71 5.14 8.74
C GLN A 53 -18.32 6.13 7.63
N GLY A 54 -17.89 5.65 6.45
CA GLY A 54 -17.42 6.50 5.36
C GLY A 54 -16.10 7.22 5.65
N GLN A 55 -15.34 6.79 6.67
CA GLN A 55 -14.08 7.44 7.08
C GLN A 55 -12.87 7.03 6.25
N ILE A 56 -13.00 5.98 5.43
CA ILE A 56 -11.93 5.52 4.55
C ILE A 56 -12.46 5.30 3.13
N ALA A 57 -11.73 5.84 2.16
CA ALA A 57 -12.11 5.74 0.76
C ALA A 57 -11.89 4.32 0.22
N CYS A 58 -12.90 3.82 -0.48
CA CYS A 58 -12.87 2.51 -1.13
C CYS A 58 -13.51 2.60 -2.51
N VAL A 59 -13.16 1.65 -3.37
CA VAL A 59 -13.66 1.52 -4.73
C VAL A 59 -14.33 0.18 -4.88
N LEU A 60 -15.50 0.15 -5.51
CA LEU A 60 -16.14 -1.10 -5.91
C LEU A 60 -15.54 -1.53 -7.25
N VAL A 61 -15.03 -2.75 -7.30
CA VAL A 61 -14.50 -3.38 -8.52
C VAL A 61 -15.46 -4.49 -8.93
N GLY A 62 -16.05 -4.35 -10.12
CA GLY A 62 -17.14 -5.21 -10.58
C GLY A 62 -18.41 -5.02 -9.75
N SER A 63 -19.11 -6.12 -9.46
CA SER A 63 -20.44 -6.05 -8.83
C SER A 63 -20.41 -5.97 -7.30
N ARG A 64 -19.35 -6.47 -6.64
CA ARG A 64 -19.33 -6.63 -5.16
C ARG A 64 -17.96 -6.51 -4.50
N ALA A 65 -16.85 -6.49 -5.24
CA ALA A 65 -15.54 -6.53 -4.61
C ALA A 65 -15.11 -5.13 -4.15
N VAL A 66 -15.02 -4.93 -2.84
CA VAL A 66 -14.47 -3.70 -2.26
C VAL A 66 -12.94 -3.74 -2.31
N ARG A 67 -12.34 -2.70 -2.88
CA ARG A 67 -10.89 -2.50 -2.95
C ARG A 67 -10.50 -1.14 -2.40
N PHE A 68 -9.26 -1.04 -1.95
CA PHE A 68 -8.67 0.18 -1.38
C PHE A 68 -7.46 0.56 -2.21
N ARG A 69 -7.44 1.79 -2.73
CA ARG A 69 -6.24 2.34 -3.38
C ARG A 69 -5.19 2.65 -2.33
N VAL A 70 -3.94 2.28 -2.57
CA VAL A 70 -2.83 2.60 -1.67
C VAL A 70 -2.72 4.10 -1.40
N SER A 71 -2.84 4.94 -2.43
CA SER A 71 -2.88 6.41 -2.27
C SER A 71 -3.97 6.90 -1.31
N SER A 72 -5.14 6.26 -1.33
CA SER A 72 -6.24 6.60 -0.41
C SER A 72 -5.95 6.16 1.03
N LEU A 73 -5.28 5.02 1.20
CA LEU A 73 -4.82 4.55 2.51
C LEU A 73 -3.76 5.50 3.08
N ASN A 74 -2.82 5.95 2.26
CA ASN A 74 -1.79 6.92 2.66
C ASN A 74 -2.41 8.24 3.12
N ARG A 75 -3.34 8.80 2.34
CA ARG A 75 -4.06 10.02 2.74
C ARG A 75 -4.82 9.86 4.06
N TRP A 76 -5.35 8.66 4.33
CA TRP A 76 -6.00 8.37 5.61
C TRP A 76 -5.01 8.35 6.76
N ILE A 77 -3.82 7.76 6.57
CA ILE A 77 -2.72 7.78 7.55
C ILE A 77 -2.30 9.23 7.82
N GLU A 78 -2.02 10.01 6.78
CA GLU A 78 -1.62 11.42 6.91
C GLU A 78 -2.65 12.22 7.73
N LYS A 79 -3.95 12.06 7.43
CA LYS A 79 -5.01 12.72 8.17
C LYS A 79 -5.04 12.31 9.65
N ARG A 80 -4.79 11.03 9.94
CA ARG A 80 -4.76 10.50 11.31
C ARG A 80 -3.58 11.06 12.11
N GLU A 81 -2.40 11.15 11.52
CA GLU A 81 -1.20 11.66 12.20
C GLU A 81 -1.25 13.19 12.42
N MET A 82 -2.05 13.91 11.63
CA MET A 82 -2.27 15.36 11.79
C MET A 82 -3.36 15.72 12.82
N THR A 83 -4.10 14.74 13.36
CA THR A 83 -5.19 14.95 14.34
C THR A 83 -4.71 14.65 15.75
#